data_AF-A0A535S423-F1
#
_entry.id   AF-A0A535S423-F1
#
_cell.length_a   1.000
_cell.length_b   1.000
_cell.length_c   1.000
_cell.angle_alpha   90.00
_cell.angle_beta   90.00
_cell.angle_gamma   90.00
#
_symmetry.space_group_name_H-M   'P 1'
#
loop_
_entity.id
_entity.type
_entity.pdbx_description
1 polymer ?
#
loop_
_entity_poly.entity_id
_entity_poly.type
_entity_poly.pdbx_seq_one_letter_code
_entity_poly.pdbx_strand_id
1 'polypeptide(L)'
;MAQNHVALAAGLNSILPGIGTLAAFSGVRGYSRELETEADDEGLRLVVNAGYDAREAPKLFAHLQEQLREEKQSEPFFFGTHPALDARIENYRARIEAQGLGKKAGATNAEAFLSHTRAAVYDNAVLDLRAGRFVAAERGARKFAALDPGSPRGPYLFGEIARQRSDGEWDAALDDYRRAVALDARYPDPHRAIGLILYKRGEKSAAREAFEKYLSLSPAATDRGYIEAYIGSSK
;
A
#
# COMPACT_ATOMS: atom_id res chain seq x y z
N MET A 1 39.07 -26.27 -6.18
CA MET A 1 39.18 -25.57 -4.88
C MET A 1 38.12 -24.50 -4.85
N ALA A 2 37.10 -24.70 -4.01
CA ALA A 2 35.98 -23.80 -3.82
C ALA A 2 36.25 -22.91 -2.62
N GLN A 3 35.97 -21.61 -2.73
CA GLN A 3 35.54 -20.78 -1.60
C GLN A 3 34.49 -19.78 -2.11
N ASN A 4 33.24 -20.06 -1.75
CA ASN A 4 32.13 -19.10 -1.68
C ASN A 4 32.46 -18.00 -0.68
N HIS A 5 32.01 -16.77 -0.91
CA HIS A 5 31.34 -15.99 0.13
C HIS A 5 30.27 -15.06 -0.48
N VAL A 6 29.03 -15.47 -0.26
CA VAL A 6 27.80 -14.69 -0.30
C VAL A 6 27.84 -13.63 0.82
N ALA A 7 27.46 -12.38 0.53
CA ALA A 7 26.54 -11.58 1.35
C ALA A 7 26.53 -10.10 0.90
N LEU A 8 25.54 -9.73 0.08
CA LEU A 8 25.03 -8.34 0.05
C LEU A 8 23.52 -8.38 0.29
N ALA A 9 23.15 -8.91 1.45
CA ALA A 9 21.79 -8.83 1.99
C ALA A 9 21.84 -7.97 3.26
N ALA A 10 22.21 -6.70 3.12
CA ALA A 10 22.05 -5.69 4.16
C ALA A 10 20.65 -5.04 4.05
N GLY A 11 19.62 -5.88 4.01
CA GLY A 11 18.23 -5.47 4.07
C GLY A 11 17.67 -5.75 5.46
N LEU A 12 17.17 -4.71 6.13
CA LEU A 12 16.35 -4.72 7.37
C LEU A 12 16.97 -5.28 8.66
N ASN A 13 17.96 -6.17 8.64
CA ASN A 13 18.52 -6.78 9.86
C ASN A 13 19.43 -5.87 10.70
N SER A 14 19.92 -4.75 10.15
CA SER A 14 20.77 -3.81 10.90
C SER A 14 19.99 -2.80 11.76
N ILE A 15 18.65 -2.72 11.60
CA ILE A 15 17.77 -1.85 12.40
C ILE A 15 17.19 -2.63 13.60
N LEU A 16 17.11 -3.96 13.52
CA LEU A 16 16.56 -4.83 14.57
C LEU A 16 17.26 -4.70 15.93
N PRO A 17 18.59 -4.57 16.05
CA PRO A 17 19.24 -4.41 17.36
C PRO A 17 18.84 -3.08 18.03
N GLY A 18 18.66 -2.01 17.24
CA GLY A 18 18.25 -0.69 17.72
C GLY A 18 16.77 -0.62 18.13
N ILE A 19 15.89 -1.31 17.39
CA ILE A 19 14.48 -1.47 17.78
C ILE A 19 14.36 -2.34 19.04
N GLY A 20 15.19 -3.39 19.17
CA GLY A 20 15.23 -4.23 20.37
C GLY A 20 15.68 -3.47 21.62
N THR A 21 16.61 -2.51 21.48
CA THR A 21 17.02 -1.63 22.60
C THR A 21 15.93 -0.61 22.93
N LEU A 22 15.29 0.00 21.93
CA LEU A 22 14.13 0.88 22.13
C LEU A 22 12.97 0.15 22.82
N ALA A 23 12.62 -1.06 22.37
CA ALA A 23 11.58 -1.89 22.98
C ALA A 23 11.88 -2.27 24.43
N ALA A 24 13.16 -2.53 24.76
CA ALA A 24 13.59 -2.78 26.14
C ALA A 24 13.47 -1.54 27.05
N PHE A 25 13.65 -0.33 26.51
CA PHE A 25 13.40 0.91 27.26
C PHE A 25 11.91 1.24 27.39
N SER A 26 11.08 0.86 26.41
CA SER A 26 9.63 1.06 26.45
C SER A 26 8.93 0.24 27.55
N GLY A 27 9.43 -0.96 27.85
CA GLY A 27 8.85 -1.83 28.90
C GLY A 27 9.05 -1.33 30.34
N VAL A 28 9.95 -0.35 30.56
CA VAL A 28 10.36 0.10 31.90
C VAL A 28 9.79 1.47 32.29
N ARG A 29 9.18 2.21 31.36
CA ARG A 29 8.54 3.52 31.63
C ARG A 29 7.24 3.72 30.83
N GLY A 30 6.24 2.88 31.08
CA GLY A 30 4.89 3.16 30.58
C GLY A 30 4.39 4.51 31.09
N TYR A 31 3.81 5.35 30.22
CA TYR A 31 3.11 6.56 30.63
C TYR A 31 1.83 6.17 31.38
N SER A 32 1.39 6.96 32.37
CA SER A 32 0.13 6.67 33.07
C SER A 32 -1.06 7.04 32.19
N ARG A 33 -2.24 6.46 32.46
CA ARG A 33 -3.49 6.80 31.76
C ARG A 33 -3.80 8.31 31.84
N GLU A 34 -3.37 8.98 32.91
CA GLU A 34 -3.50 10.44 33.02
C GLU A 34 -2.62 11.17 31.99
N LEU A 35 -1.36 10.76 31.81
CA LEU A 35 -0.44 11.38 30.84
C LEU A 35 -0.90 11.20 29.39
N GLU A 36 -1.53 10.05 29.08
CA GLU A 36 -2.13 9.80 27.77
C GLU A 36 -3.33 10.71 27.49
N THR A 37 -4.19 10.88 28.51
CA THR A 37 -5.38 11.72 28.47
C THR A 37 -5.00 13.19 28.31
N GLU A 38 -3.94 13.62 29.02
CA GLU A 38 -3.34 14.94 28.93
C GLU A 38 -2.72 15.20 27.55
N ALA A 39 -2.01 14.22 26.98
CA ALA A 39 -1.44 14.34 25.64
C ALA A 39 -2.52 14.48 24.55
N ASP A 40 -3.62 13.71 24.66
CA ASP A 40 -4.75 13.84 23.75
C ASP A 40 -5.48 15.18 23.91
N ASP A 41 -5.56 15.72 25.14
CA ASP A 41 -6.11 17.06 25.41
C ASP A 41 -5.27 18.17 24.78
N GLU A 42 -3.97 18.14 25.06
CA GLU A 42 -3.04 19.14 24.58
C GLU A 42 -2.89 19.06 23.04
N GLY A 43 -2.88 17.85 22.49
CA GLY A 43 -2.90 17.62 21.04
C GLY A 43 -4.13 18.24 20.37
N LEU A 44 -5.33 18.01 20.92
CA LEU A 44 -6.56 18.61 20.42
C LEU A 44 -6.52 20.14 20.50
N ARG A 45 -6.00 20.69 21.60
CA ARG A 45 -5.83 22.13 21.79
C ARG A 45 -4.90 22.73 20.73
N LEU A 46 -3.78 22.07 20.44
CA LEU A 46 -2.84 22.49 19.39
C LEU A 46 -3.48 22.47 18.00
N VAL A 47 -4.25 21.43 17.66
CA VAL A 47 -5.01 21.33 16.41
C VAL A 47 -5.96 22.52 16.24
N VAL A 48 -6.74 22.83 17.28
CA VAL A 48 -7.69 23.95 17.27
C VAL A 48 -6.99 25.32 17.17
N ASN A 49 -5.90 25.50 17.93
CA ASN A 49 -5.12 26.74 17.94
C ASN A 49 -4.44 27.01 16.60
N ALA A 50 -3.96 25.95 15.93
CA ALA A 50 -3.40 26.03 14.59
C ALA A 50 -4.47 26.23 13.49
N GLY A 51 -5.76 26.24 13.85
CA GLY A 51 -6.86 26.55 12.94
C GLY A 51 -7.40 25.35 12.16
N TYR A 52 -6.97 24.13 12.49
CA TYR A 52 -7.51 22.90 11.90
C TYR A 52 -8.91 22.58 12.45
N ASP A 53 -9.68 21.81 11.67
CA ASP A 53 -10.98 21.28 12.10
C ASP A 53 -10.76 20.12 13.10
N ALA A 54 -11.14 20.36 14.35
CA ALA A 54 -11.01 19.38 15.44
C ALA A 54 -11.69 18.04 15.12
N ARG A 55 -12.72 18.04 14.27
CA ARG A 55 -13.49 16.84 13.88
C ARG A 55 -12.71 15.90 12.97
N GLU A 56 -11.57 16.34 12.43
CA GLU A 56 -10.66 15.48 11.67
C GLU A 56 -9.75 14.63 12.58
N ALA A 57 -9.48 15.08 13.81
CA ALA A 57 -8.62 14.36 14.77
C ALA A 57 -9.08 12.91 15.06
N PRO A 58 -10.35 12.64 15.42
CA PRO A 58 -10.81 11.28 15.66
C PRO A 58 -10.78 10.40 14.40
N LYS A 59 -10.81 10.97 13.19
CA LYS A 59 -10.80 10.20 11.94
C LYS A 59 -9.46 9.49 11.71
N LEU A 60 -8.36 10.08 12.16
CA LEU A 60 -7.04 9.44 12.10
C LEU A 60 -7.06 8.07 12.78
N PHE A 61 -7.58 8.02 14.01
CA PHE A 61 -7.67 6.79 14.80
C PHE A 61 -8.70 5.83 14.21
N ALA A 62 -9.82 6.34 13.66
CA ALA A 62 -10.79 5.52 12.95
C ALA A 62 -10.18 4.82 11.72
N HIS A 63 -9.35 5.53 10.94
CA HIS A 63 -8.62 4.93 9.80
C HIS A 63 -7.62 3.87 10.24
N LEU A 64 -6.90 4.10 11.34
CA LEU A 64 -6.00 3.10 11.91
C LEU A 64 -6.78 1.85 12.38
N GLN A 65 -7.93 2.05 13.01
CA GLN A 65 -8.78 0.95 13.47
C GLN A 65 -9.37 0.15 12.29
N GLU A 66 -9.78 0.83 11.22
CA GLU A 66 -10.22 0.20 9.98
C GLU A 66 -9.09 -0.63 9.37
N GLN A 67 -7.88 -0.08 9.29
CA GLN A 67 -6.70 -0.80 8.78
C GLN A 67 -6.41 -2.07 9.59
N LEU A 68 -6.41 -2.00 10.93
CA LEU A 68 -6.18 -3.17 11.79
C LEU A 68 -7.24 -4.25 11.57
N ARG A 69 -8.51 -3.85 11.43
CA ARG A 69 -9.63 -4.76 11.12
C ARG A 69 -9.45 -5.44 9.77
N GLU A 70 -9.12 -4.66 8.74
CA GLU A 70 -8.90 -5.15 7.37
C GLU A 70 -7.71 -6.13 7.30
N GLU A 71 -6.64 -5.84 8.03
CA GLU A 71 -5.43 -6.67 8.08
C GLU A 71 -5.54 -7.85 9.07
N LYS A 72 -6.67 -7.97 9.78
CA LYS A 72 -6.90 -8.97 10.85
C LYS A 72 -5.80 -8.95 11.90
N GLN A 73 -5.23 -7.78 12.15
CA GLN A 73 -4.21 -7.58 13.17
C GLN A 73 -4.88 -7.17 14.47
N SER A 74 -4.40 -7.70 15.59
CA SER A 74 -4.74 -7.12 16.88
C SER A 74 -4.08 -5.75 17.00
N GLU A 75 -4.71 -4.85 17.74
CA GLU A 75 -4.07 -3.59 18.13
C GLU A 75 -2.67 -3.89 18.71
N PRO A 76 -1.59 -3.36 18.11
CA PRO A 76 -0.24 -3.63 18.56
C PRO A 76 -0.10 -3.31 20.05
N PHE A 77 0.49 -4.21 20.84
CA PHE A 77 0.68 -4.01 22.28
C PHE A 77 1.55 -2.77 22.61
N PHE A 78 2.20 -2.15 21.62
CA PHE A 78 2.80 -0.81 21.74
C PHE A 78 1.79 0.31 22.05
N PHE A 79 0.47 0.06 21.88
CA PHE A 79 -0.61 0.87 22.44
C PHE A 79 -0.90 0.53 23.91
N GLY A 80 -0.09 -0.29 24.59
CA GLY A 80 -0.22 -0.53 26.04
C GLY A 80 0.02 0.74 26.89
N THR A 81 0.56 1.80 26.27
CA THR A 81 0.73 3.16 26.82
C THR A 81 -0.17 4.18 26.11
N HIS A 82 -1.29 3.75 25.51
CA HIS A 82 -2.30 4.62 24.91
C HIS A 82 -3.70 3.99 25.13
N PRO A 83 -4.79 4.77 25.19
CA PRO A 83 -6.11 4.20 25.28
C PRO A 83 -6.39 3.39 24.02
N ALA A 84 -7.12 2.29 24.15
CA ALA A 84 -7.63 1.55 23.00
C ALA A 84 -8.28 2.51 22.00
N LEU A 85 -8.07 2.28 20.70
CA LEU A 85 -8.50 3.21 19.64
C LEU A 85 -9.97 3.64 19.79
N ASP A 86 -10.87 2.73 20.20
CA ASP A 86 -12.27 3.05 20.48
C ASP A 86 -12.43 4.11 21.59
N ALA A 87 -11.79 3.90 22.73
CA ALA A 87 -11.86 4.84 23.85
C ALA A 87 -11.29 6.21 23.48
N ARG A 88 -10.21 6.24 22.70
CA ARG A 88 -9.62 7.48 22.20
C ARG A 88 -10.57 8.21 21.26
N ILE A 89 -11.16 7.51 20.28
CA ILE A 89 -12.12 8.08 19.34
C ILE A 89 -13.30 8.71 20.08
N GLU A 90 -13.88 7.99 21.06
CA GLU A 90 -15.00 8.50 21.84
C GLU A 90 -14.61 9.68 22.73
N ASN A 91 -13.42 9.68 23.32
CA ASN A 91 -12.92 10.82 24.11
C ASN A 91 -12.80 12.08 23.26
N TYR A 92 -12.17 11.99 22.08
CA TYR A 92 -12.10 13.12 21.14
C TYR A 92 -13.50 13.63 20.77
N ARG A 93 -14.44 12.73 20.45
CA ARG A 93 -15.83 13.11 20.10
C ARG A 93 -16.52 13.86 21.24
N ALA A 94 -16.47 13.32 22.46
CA ALA A 94 -17.09 13.92 23.63
C ALA A 94 -16.52 15.31 23.95
N ARG A 95 -15.19 15.49 23.85
CA ARG A 95 -14.52 16.78 24.08
C ARG A 95 -14.88 17.81 23.03
N ILE A 96 -14.89 17.40 21.76
CA ILE A 96 -15.28 18.26 20.64
C ILE A 96 -16.71 18.78 20.84
N GLU A 97 -17.62 17.91 21.26
CA GLU A 97 -19.01 18.27 21.56
C GLU A 97 -19.10 19.20 22.78
N ALA A 98 -18.51 18.82 23.92
CA ALA A 98 -18.58 19.57 25.17
C ALA A 98 -17.99 21.00 25.06
N GLN A 99 -16.92 21.17 24.28
CA GLN A 99 -16.25 22.46 24.09
C GLN A 99 -16.79 23.23 22.88
N GLY A 100 -17.78 22.69 22.16
CA GLY A 100 -18.33 23.32 20.95
C GLY A 100 -17.29 23.53 19.85
N LEU A 101 -16.27 22.66 19.76
CA LEU A 101 -15.16 22.76 18.82
C LEU A 101 -15.61 22.34 17.41
N GLY A 102 -16.32 23.25 16.74
CA GLY A 102 -16.90 23.03 15.42
C GLY A 102 -15.99 23.41 14.24
N LYS A 103 -16.52 23.12 13.05
CA LYS A 103 -15.89 23.35 11.73
C LYS A 103 -15.25 24.75 11.62
N LYS A 104 -13.92 24.82 11.58
CA LYS A 104 -13.22 26.01 11.07
C LYS A 104 -13.10 25.93 9.55
N ALA A 105 -13.40 27.04 8.88
CA ALA A 105 -13.33 27.19 7.42
C ALA A 105 -11.87 27.45 7.00
N GLY A 106 -11.07 26.39 6.91
CA GLY A 106 -9.77 26.40 6.24
C GLY A 106 -9.88 25.85 4.82
N ALA A 107 -9.04 26.31 3.91
CA ALA A 107 -8.87 25.64 2.61
C ALA A 107 -8.14 24.31 2.85
N THR A 108 -8.78 23.19 2.52
CA THR A 108 -8.15 21.86 2.67
C THR A 108 -7.10 21.60 1.59
N ASN A 109 -7.15 22.34 0.48
CA ASN A 109 -6.32 22.14 -0.71
C ASN A 109 -6.26 20.66 -1.13
N ALA A 110 -7.36 19.92 -0.92
CA ALA A 110 -7.39 18.47 -1.05
C ALA A 110 -7.00 18.03 -2.47
N GLU A 111 -7.54 18.69 -3.49
CA GLU A 111 -7.21 18.40 -4.89
C GLU A 111 -5.72 18.62 -5.19
N ALA A 112 -5.16 19.76 -4.77
CA ALA A 112 -3.74 20.07 -4.95
C ALA A 112 -2.86 19.03 -4.22
N PHE A 113 -3.17 18.71 -2.98
CA PHE A 113 -2.46 17.68 -2.21
C PHE A 113 -2.52 16.31 -2.89
N LEU A 114 -3.71 15.89 -3.31
CA LEU A 114 -3.91 14.59 -3.96
C LEU A 114 -3.24 14.50 -5.32
N SER A 115 -3.22 15.60 -6.08
CA SER A 115 -2.47 15.70 -7.34
C SER A 115 -0.97 15.48 -7.12
N HIS A 116 -0.37 16.16 -6.14
CA HIS A 116 1.06 16.02 -5.83
C HIS A 116 1.42 14.67 -5.21
N THR A 117 0.50 14.04 -4.48
CA THR A 117 0.74 12.77 -3.78
C THR A 117 0.31 11.54 -4.57
N ARG A 118 -0.36 11.69 -5.72
CA ARG A 118 -0.84 10.58 -6.55
C ARG A 118 0.24 9.54 -6.85
N ALA A 119 1.45 9.98 -7.20
CA ALA A 119 2.58 9.08 -7.46
C ALA A 119 2.96 8.28 -6.20
N ALA A 120 3.06 8.96 -5.04
CA ALA A 120 3.35 8.30 -3.78
C ALA A 120 2.25 7.31 -3.36
N VAL A 121 0.98 7.59 -3.68
CA VAL A 121 -0.12 6.64 -3.45
C VAL A 121 0.08 5.36 -4.25
N TYR A 122 0.49 5.48 -5.52
CA TYR A 122 0.81 4.32 -6.35
C TYR A 122 2.02 3.54 -5.81
N ASP A 123 3.12 4.25 -5.53
CA ASP A 123 4.37 3.62 -5.10
C ASP A 123 4.20 2.90 -3.76
N ASN A 124 3.44 3.47 -2.82
CA ASN A 124 3.10 2.81 -1.55
C ASN A 124 2.32 1.51 -1.79
N ALA A 125 1.34 1.52 -2.70
CA ALA A 125 0.56 0.33 -3.02
C ALA A 125 1.43 -0.77 -3.66
N VAL A 126 2.40 -0.39 -4.49
CA VAL A 126 3.41 -1.32 -5.05
C VAL A 126 4.31 -1.89 -3.95
N LEU A 127 4.74 -1.07 -2.99
CA LEU A 127 5.54 -1.53 -1.84
C LEU A 127 4.75 -2.48 -0.94
N ASP A 128 3.47 -2.19 -0.69
CA ASP A 128 2.57 -3.09 0.04
C ASP A 128 2.43 -4.44 -0.67
N LEU A 129 2.23 -4.43 -1.99
CA LEU A 129 2.15 -5.64 -2.79
C LEU A 129 3.44 -6.46 -2.70
N ARG A 130 4.61 -5.82 -2.86
CA ARG A 130 5.92 -6.49 -2.75
C ARG A 130 6.15 -7.09 -1.36
N ALA A 131 5.58 -6.48 -0.33
CA ALA A 131 5.64 -6.97 1.04
C ALA A 131 4.57 -8.04 1.35
N GLY A 132 3.76 -8.45 0.37
CA GLY A 132 2.67 -9.42 0.56
C GLY A 132 1.47 -8.87 1.33
N ARG A 133 1.40 -7.56 1.58
CA ARG A 133 0.27 -6.90 2.25
C ARG A 133 -0.86 -6.65 1.25
N PHE A 134 -1.47 -7.71 0.74
CA PHE A 134 -2.45 -7.64 -0.36
C PHE A 134 -3.64 -6.71 -0.08
N VAL A 135 -4.16 -6.71 1.15
CA VAL A 135 -5.28 -5.84 1.54
C VAL A 135 -4.88 -4.37 1.49
N ALA A 136 -3.69 -4.02 2.00
CA ALA A 136 -3.16 -2.66 1.94
C ALA A 136 -2.86 -2.23 0.50
N ALA A 137 -2.28 -3.13 -0.31
CA ALA A 137 -2.04 -2.89 -1.72
C ALA A 137 -3.33 -2.61 -2.48
N GLU A 138 -4.40 -3.38 -2.22
CA GLU A 138 -5.71 -3.20 -2.84
C GLU A 138 -6.36 -1.86 -2.46
N ARG A 139 -6.27 -1.47 -1.18
CA ARG A 139 -6.71 -0.15 -0.71
C ARG A 139 -5.95 0.98 -1.40
N GLY A 140 -4.63 0.87 -1.51
CA GLY A 140 -3.79 1.82 -2.23
C GLY A 140 -4.13 1.89 -3.73
N ALA A 141 -4.35 0.74 -4.37
CA ALA A 141 -4.76 0.64 -5.77
C ALA A 141 -6.13 1.30 -6.02
N ARG A 142 -7.12 1.08 -5.15
CA ARG A 142 -8.44 1.75 -5.20
C ARG A 142 -8.31 3.26 -5.08
N LYS A 143 -7.48 3.73 -4.13
CA LYS A 143 -7.20 5.16 -3.96
C LYS A 143 -6.52 5.74 -5.21
N PHE A 144 -5.51 5.07 -5.76
CA PHE A 144 -4.84 5.51 -6.99
C PHE A 144 -5.81 5.58 -8.18
N ALA A 145 -6.63 4.54 -8.39
CA ALA A 145 -7.60 4.51 -9.48
C ALA A 145 -8.67 5.61 -9.38
N ALA A 146 -9.05 6.01 -8.15
CA ALA A 146 -9.93 7.16 -7.94
C ALA A 146 -9.24 8.50 -8.28
N LEU A 147 -7.93 8.60 -8.05
CA LEU A 147 -7.14 9.80 -8.34
C LEU A 147 -6.72 9.94 -9.81
N ASP A 148 -6.62 8.82 -10.52
CA ASP A 148 -6.17 8.75 -11.91
C ASP A 148 -6.89 7.65 -12.69
N PRO A 149 -8.21 7.81 -12.96
CA PRO A 149 -9.03 6.77 -13.57
C PRO A 149 -8.62 6.43 -15.01
N GLY A 150 -7.88 7.32 -15.70
CA GLY A 150 -7.38 7.10 -17.06
C GLY A 150 -6.03 6.37 -17.12
N SER A 151 -5.36 6.18 -15.99
CA SER A 151 -4.04 5.57 -15.96
C SER A 151 -4.11 4.04 -16.12
N PRO A 152 -3.35 3.44 -17.06
CA PRO A 152 -3.30 1.98 -17.20
C PRO A 152 -2.65 1.30 -15.99
N ARG A 153 -1.91 2.06 -15.16
CA ARG A 153 -1.21 1.56 -13.97
C ARG A 153 -2.16 1.06 -12.88
N GLY A 154 -3.36 1.64 -12.79
CA GLY A 154 -4.38 1.24 -11.81
C GLY A 154 -4.86 -0.20 -12.03
N PRO A 155 -5.51 -0.50 -13.18
CA PRO A 155 -5.90 -1.87 -13.51
C PRO A 155 -4.71 -2.84 -13.57
N TYR A 156 -3.53 -2.41 -14.05
CA TYR A 156 -2.33 -3.26 -13.98
C TYR A 156 -1.98 -3.68 -12.54
N LEU A 157 -2.04 -2.74 -11.59
CA LEU A 157 -1.77 -3.04 -10.18
C LEU A 157 -2.81 -4.00 -9.58
N PHE A 158 -4.10 -3.85 -9.91
CA PHE A 158 -5.13 -4.82 -9.51
C PHE A 158 -4.85 -6.22 -10.06
N GLY A 159 -4.44 -6.31 -11.33
CA GLY A 159 -4.04 -7.58 -11.94
C GLY A 159 -2.85 -8.22 -11.23
N GLU A 160 -1.84 -7.42 -10.83
CA GLU A 160 -0.70 -7.93 -10.08
C GLU A 160 -1.08 -8.39 -8.66
N ILE A 161 -2.03 -7.71 -8.00
CA ILE A 161 -2.58 -8.15 -6.71
C ILE A 161 -3.30 -9.50 -6.88
N ALA A 162 -4.22 -9.62 -7.84
CA ALA A 162 -4.96 -10.85 -8.10
C ALA A 162 -4.04 -12.02 -8.46
N ARG A 163 -3.01 -11.77 -9.28
CA ARG A 163 -2.03 -12.78 -9.69
C ARG A 163 -1.18 -13.30 -8.51
N GLN A 164 -0.91 -12.47 -7.51
CA GLN A 164 -0.01 -12.80 -6.40
C GLN A 164 -0.73 -13.29 -5.14
N ARG A 165 -2.04 -13.08 -5.01
CA ARG A 165 -2.85 -13.66 -3.92
C ARG A 165 -2.83 -15.19 -3.98
N SER A 166 -2.92 -15.82 -2.81
CA SER A 166 -2.77 -17.28 -2.61
C SER A 166 -3.71 -18.13 -3.46
N ASP A 167 -4.86 -17.60 -3.85
CA ASP A 167 -5.86 -18.31 -4.66
C ASP A 167 -5.58 -18.24 -6.17
N GLY A 168 -4.57 -17.46 -6.58
CA GLY A 168 -4.08 -17.42 -7.95
C GLY A 168 -5.19 -17.14 -8.97
N GLU A 169 -5.96 -16.06 -8.77
CA GLU A 169 -7.10 -15.67 -9.60
C GLU A 169 -6.64 -15.18 -10.98
N TRP A 170 -6.13 -16.10 -11.80
CA TRP A 170 -5.55 -15.79 -13.11
C TRP A 170 -6.57 -15.17 -14.08
N ASP A 171 -7.85 -15.52 -13.99
CA ASP A 171 -8.90 -14.90 -14.81
C ASP A 171 -9.14 -13.44 -14.40
N ALA A 172 -9.30 -13.17 -13.11
CA ALA A 172 -9.42 -11.80 -12.61
C ALA A 172 -8.19 -10.96 -12.98
N ALA A 173 -7.00 -11.52 -12.83
CA ALA A 173 -5.76 -10.86 -13.23
C ALA A 173 -5.72 -10.55 -14.74
N LEU A 174 -6.12 -11.49 -15.59
CA LEU A 174 -6.18 -11.30 -17.03
C LEU A 174 -7.18 -10.21 -17.42
N ASP A 175 -8.35 -10.16 -16.79
CA ASP A 175 -9.35 -9.13 -17.05
C ASP A 175 -8.84 -7.73 -16.69
N ASP A 176 -8.16 -7.60 -15.55
CA ASP A 176 -7.52 -6.35 -15.16
C ASP A 176 -6.36 -5.96 -16.08
N TYR A 177 -5.53 -6.90 -16.51
CA TYR A 177 -4.49 -6.61 -17.51
C TYR A 177 -5.09 -6.18 -18.85
N ARG A 178 -6.17 -6.80 -19.31
CA ARG A 178 -6.89 -6.37 -20.52
C ARG A 178 -7.46 -4.97 -20.38
N ARG A 179 -7.99 -4.61 -19.21
CA ARG A 179 -8.41 -3.23 -18.92
C ARG A 179 -7.24 -2.25 -19.00
N ALA A 180 -6.06 -2.62 -18.49
CA ALA A 180 -4.86 -1.79 -18.62
C ALA A 180 -4.45 -1.60 -20.08
N VAL A 181 -4.49 -2.66 -20.90
CA VAL A 181 -4.23 -2.59 -22.35
C VAL A 181 -5.28 -1.74 -23.08
N ALA A 182 -6.54 -1.78 -22.66
CA ALA A 182 -7.60 -0.96 -23.24
C ALA A 182 -7.42 0.54 -22.96
N LEU A 183 -6.85 0.90 -21.80
CA LEU A 183 -6.51 2.29 -21.46
C LEU A 183 -5.25 2.76 -22.20
N ASP A 184 -4.23 1.92 -22.30
CA ASP A 184 -3.02 2.20 -23.08
C ASP A 184 -2.43 0.93 -23.70
N ALA A 185 -2.64 0.76 -25.00
CA ALA A 185 -2.12 -0.38 -25.75
C ALA A 185 -0.59 -0.39 -25.87
N ARG A 186 0.07 0.73 -25.56
CA ARG A 186 1.54 0.88 -25.56
C ARG A 186 2.15 0.63 -24.18
N TYR A 187 1.35 0.39 -23.15
CA TYR A 187 1.86 0.05 -21.83
C TYR A 187 2.37 -1.41 -21.85
N PRO A 188 3.70 -1.64 -21.69
CA PRO A 188 4.29 -2.95 -21.98
C PRO A 188 3.98 -4.00 -20.91
N ASP A 189 3.93 -3.62 -19.63
CA ASP A 189 3.88 -4.56 -18.50
C ASP A 189 2.67 -5.52 -18.51
N PRO A 190 1.44 -5.09 -18.87
CA PRO A 190 0.30 -5.99 -19.01
C PRO A 190 0.51 -7.09 -20.06
N HIS A 191 1.14 -6.81 -21.21
CA HIS A 191 1.39 -7.81 -22.25
C HIS A 191 2.32 -8.92 -21.75
N ARG A 192 3.36 -8.53 -21.00
CA ARG A 192 4.24 -9.47 -20.32
C ARG A 192 3.47 -10.33 -19.32
N ALA A 193 2.65 -9.72 -18.47
CA ALA A 193 1.90 -10.41 -17.43
C ALA A 193 0.87 -11.40 -18.03
N ILE A 194 0.14 -10.98 -19.08
CA ILE A 194 -0.77 -11.82 -19.85
C ILE A 194 -0.02 -13.02 -20.44
N GLY A 195 1.12 -12.77 -21.11
CA GLY A 195 1.94 -13.84 -21.70
C GLY A 195 2.38 -14.88 -20.68
N LEU A 196 2.82 -14.44 -19.49
CA LEU A 196 3.22 -15.34 -18.40
C LEU A 196 2.06 -16.21 -17.89
N ILE A 197 0.85 -15.65 -17.76
CA ILE A 197 -0.33 -16.42 -17.35
C ILE A 197 -0.72 -17.43 -18.44
N LEU A 198 -0.82 -16.99 -19.70
CA LEU A 198 -1.19 -17.86 -20.81
C LEU A 198 -0.18 -19.00 -21.01
N TYR A 199 1.11 -18.71 -20.86
CA TYR A 199 2.16 -19.73 -20.91
C TYR A 199 1.96 -20.79 -19.82
N LYS A 200 1.65 -20.38 -18.59
CA LYS A 200 1.35 -21.30 -17.47
C LYS A 200 0.10 -22.13 -17.68
N ARG A 201 -0.89 -21.61 -18.42
CA ARG A 201 -2.10 -22.34 -18.84
C ARG A 201 -1.87 -23.30 -20.01
N GLY A 202 -0.68 -23.28 -20.63
CA GLY A 202 -0.37 -24.09 -21.81
C GLY A 202 -0.87 -23.47 -23.12
N GLU A 203 -1.41 -22.26 -23.10
CA GLU A 203 -1.89 -21.51 -24.26
C GLU A 203 -0.72 -20.86 -25.02
N LYS A 204 0.19 -21.71 -25.51
CA LYS A 204 1.50 -21.33 -26.05
C LYS A 204 1.46 -20.31 -27.18
N SER A 205 0.49 -20.42 -28.09
CA SER A 205 0.33 -19.47 -29.22
C SER A 205 -0.05 -18.08 -28.74
N ALA A 206 -1.09 -17.98 -27.90
CA ALA A 206 -1.54 -16.70 -27.35
C ALA A 206 -0.49 -16.08 -26.42
N ALA A 207 0.22 -16.91 -25.65
CA ALA A 207 1.35 -16.46 -24.83
C ALA A 207 2.46 -15.83 -25.69
N ARG A 208 2.79 -16.49 -26.81
CA ARG A 208 3.80 -16.00 -27.76
C ARG A 208 3.43 -14.63 -28.32
N GLU A 209 2.19 -14.45 -28.78
CA GLU A 209 1.71 -13.16 -29.31
C GLU A 209 1.86 -12.04 -28.27
N ALA A 210 1.46 -12.31 -27.02
CA ALA A 210 1.59 -11.35 -25.92
C ALA A 210 3.06 -11.01 -25.61
N PHE A 211 3.96 -12.00 -25.61
CA PHE A 211 5.39 -11.78 -25.41
C PHE A 211 6.05 -11.01 -26.56
N GLU A 212 5.71 -11.32 -27.81
CA GLU A 212 6.20 -10.59 -28.98
C GLU A 212 5.73 -9.13 -28.91
N LYS A 213 4.47 -8.90 -28.49
CA LYS A 213 3.95 -7.54 -28.26
C LYS A 213 4.74 -6.81 -27.17
N TYR A 214 5.00 -7.44 -26.04
CA TYR A 214 5.83 -6.87 -24.97
C TYR A 214 7.22 -6.47 -25.46
N LEU A 215 7.93 -7.35 -26.17
CA LEU A 215 9.28 -7.09 -26.69
C LEU A 215 9.30 -6.01 -27.78
N SER A 216 8.20 -5.85 -28.53
CA SER A 216 8.06 -4.75 -29.50
C SER A 216 7.93 -3.39 -28.81
N LEU A 217 7.26 -3.35 -27.64
CA LEU A 217 7.05 -2.13 -26.86
C LEU A 217 8.24 -1.81 -25.95
N SER A 218 9.00 -2.82 -25.51
CA SER A 218 10.20 -2.67 -24.68
C SER A 218 11.39 -3.46 -25.25
N PRO A 219 12.03 -2.98 -26.34
CA PRO A 219 13.12 -3.70 -27.00
C PRO A 219 14.34 -3.92 -26.11
N ALA A 220 14.58 -3.01 -25.15
CA ALA A 220 15.70 -3.02 -24.21
C ALA A 220 15.33 -3.56 -22.81
N ALA A 221 14.23 -4.31 -22.69
CA ALA A 221 13.83 -4.94 -21.44
C ALA A 221 14.95 -5.81 -20.87
N THR A 222 15.23 -5.67 -19.57
CA THR A 222 16.32 -6.41 -18.91
C THR A 222 16.08 -7.92 -18.87
N ASP A 223 14.82 -8.34 -18.89
CA ASP A 223 14.41 -9.74 -18.89
C ASP A 223 14.09 -10.28 -20.28
N ARG A 224 14.46 -9.56 -21.34
CA ARG A 224 14.25 -9.94 -22.75
C ARG A 224 14.63 -11.40 -23.04
N GLY A 225 15.82 -11.83 -22.60
CA GLY A 225 16.31 -13.19 -22.86
C GLY A 225 15.41 -14.28 -22.24
N TYR A 226 14.80 -14.02 -21.08
CA TYR A 226 13.84 -14.94 -20.47
C TYR A 226 12.55 -15.00 -21.29
N ILE A 227 12.07 -13.86 -21.78
CA ILE A 227 10.85 -13.80 -22.61
C ILE A 227 11.06 -14.48 -23.96
N GLU A 228 12.22 -14.29 -24.60
CA GLU A 228 12.59 -15.00 -25.84
C GLU A 228 12.67 -16.52 -25.63
N ALA A 229 13.16 -16.98 -24.48
CA ALA A 229 13.15 -18.39 -24.12
C ALA A 229 11.72 -18.95 -24.02
N TYR A 230 10.78 -18.24 -23.37
CA TYR A 230 9.38 -18.66 -23.34
C TYR A 230 8.76 -18.76 -24.73
N ILE A 231 9.05 -17.80 -25.62
CA ILE A 231 8.61 -17.83 -27.03
C ILE A 231 9.17 -19.07 -27.76
N GLY A 232 10.44 -19.40 -27.52
CA GLY A 232 11.12 -20.55 -28.13
C GLY A 232 10.57 -21.90 -27.65
N SER A 233 10.23 -22.02 -26.38
CA SER A 233 9.62 -23.22 -25.76
C SER A 233 8.13 -23.40 -26.11
N SER A 234 7.50 -22.37 -26.68
CA SER A 234 6.12 -22.39 -27.18
C SER A 234 5.95 -22.98 -28.58
N LYS A 235 7.04 -23.43 -29.23
CA LYS A 235 6.97 -24.27 -30.45
C LYS A 235 6.47 -25.69 -30.11
#